data_AF-A0A142YI78-F1
#
_entry.id   AF-A0A142YI78-F1
#
_cell.length_a   1.000
_cell.length_b   1.000
_cell.length_c   1.000
_cell.angle_alpha   90.00
_cell.angle_beta   90.00
_cell.angle_gamma   90.00
#
_symmetry.space_group_name_H-M   'P 1'
#
loop_
_entity.id
_entity.type
_entity.pdbx_description
1 polymer ?
#
loop_
_entity_poly.entity_id
_entity_poly.type
_entity_poly.pdbx_seq_one_letter_code
_entity_poly.pdbx_strand_id
1 'polypeptide(L)'
;MDREPSEIGLAAAERHPPGRTLLTAAGVWAFGGAASAFFALAYSDPFIPLDWIARGLWMLAGVGLLAWCVRLARARQGRRSALAAGGLVVLTLALSPTLWPYLASVGGWAKIRMDFARNRSRYEKVVARLAGRPNPMPGRSEADGVSYIVGPGPPLRVAFPLPGGILDNWTAVVYDPSEEVHRMGRVGPDLSHWDDPDLLELRMWFGGTMRHARRLGGGFFYCIFT
;
A
#
# COMPACT_ATOMS: atom_id res chain seq x y z
N MET A 1 28.85 31.37 -56.92
CA MET A 1 29.67 30.37 -56.22
C MET A 1 28.75 29.82 -55.15
N ASP A 2 27.83 28.97 -55.60
CA ASP A 2 26.65 28.57 -54.85
C ASP A 2 26.82 27.11 -54.47
N ARG A 3 26.93 26.86 -53.17
CA ARG A 3 26.95 25.50 -52.61
C ARG A 3 25.52 25.00 -52.57
N GLU A 4 25.19 24.04 -53.41
CA GLU A 4 23.96 23.26 -53.28
C GLU A 4 23.96 22.54 -51.92
N PRO A 5 22.90 22.71 -51.09
CA PRO A 5 22.74 21.95 -49.88
C PRO A 5 22.45 20.48 -50.24
N SER A 6 23.31 19.57 -49.78
CA SER A 6 23.20 18.14 -50.04
C SER A 6 21.87 17.56 -49.53
N GLU A 7 21.02 17.07 -50.44
CA GLU A 7 19.76 16.36 -50.16
C GLU A 7 19.92 15.01 -49.42
N ILE A 8 21.15 14.60 -49.15
CA ILE A 8 21.48 13.29 -48.57
C ILE A 8 21.14 13.21 -47.05
N GLY A 9 20.86 14.35 -46.39
CA GLY A 9 20.63 14.42 -44.93
C GLY A 9 19.23 14.04 -44.43
N LEU A 10 18.19 14.03 -45.29
CA LEU A 10 16.79 13.88 -44.84
C LEU A 10 16.22 12.46 -44.96
N ALA A 11 16.86 11.57 -45.73
CA ALA A 11 16.39 10.19 -45.92
C ALA A 11 16.79 9.23 -44.78
N ALA A 12 17.68 9.65 -43.88
CA ALA A 12 18.08 8.93 -42.68
C ALA A 12 17.24 9.32 -41.45
N ALA A 13 16.01 9.82 -41.66
CA ALA A 13 15.02 9.88 -40.60
C ALA A 13 14.79 8.45 -40.09
N GLU A 14 15.45 8.12 -39.00
CA GLU A 14 15.49 6.82 -38.36
C GLU A 14 14.08 6.25 -38.29
N ARG A 15 13.78 5.27 -39.16
CA ARG A 15 12.60 4.44 -38.98
C ARG A 15 12.84 3.62 -37.73
N HIS A 16 12.49 4.16 -36.57
CA HIS A 16 12.54 3.44 -35.31
C HIS A 16 11.85 2.10 -35.53
N PRO A 17 12.54 0.96 -35.32
CA PRO A 17 11.97 -0.32 -35.63
C PRO A 17 10.71 -0.49 -34.76
N PRO A 18 9.54 -0.74 -35.37
CA PRO A 18 8.24 -0.77 -34.67
C PRO A 18 8.17 -1.80 -33.54
N GLY A 19 9.18 -2.67 -33.43
CA GLY A 19 9.33 -3.61 -32.32
C GLY A 19 9.79 -3.00 -30.99
N ARG A 20 10.59 -1.93 -31.00
CA ARG A 20 11.06 -1.30 -29.75
C ARG A 20 9.93 -0.57 -29.04
N THR A 21 9.07 0.11 -29.80
CA THR A 21 7.94 0.88 -29.26
C THR A 21 6.91 -0.01 -28.57
N LEU A 22 6.60 -1.19 -29.12
CA LEU A 22 5.67 -2.15 -28.51
C LEU A 22 6.14 -2.68 -27.15
N LEU A 23 7.40 -3.09 -27.06
CA LEU A 23 7.93 -3.63 -25.82
C LEU A 23 7.99 -2.54 -24.73
N THR A 24 8.39 -1.32 -25.10
CA THR A 24 8.34 -0.16 -24.20
C THR A 24 6.91 0.13 -23.74
N ALA A 25 5.92 0.10 -24.65
CA ALA A 25 4.52 0.31 -24.29
C ALA A 25 4.01 -0.76 -23.31
N ALA A 26 4.34 -2.04 -23.55
CA ALA A 26 4.00 -3.13 -22.63
C ALA A 26 4.67 -2.98 -21.27
N GLY A 27 5.95 -2.57 -21.24
CA GLY A 27 6.68 -2.29 -20.01
C GLY A 27 6.08 -1.14 -19.21
N VAL A 28 5.76 -0.02 -19.87
CA VAL A 28 5.11 1.14 -19.24
C VAL A 28 3.74 0.78 -18.70
N TRP A 29 2.93 0.04 -19.46
CA TRP A 29 1.62 -0.43 -19.01
C TRP A 29 1.72 -1.37 -17.79
N ALA A 30 2.67 -2.32 -17.81
CA ALA A 30 2.88 -3.24 -16.70
C ALA A 30 3.34 -2.51 -15.43
N PHE A 31 4.31 -1.59 -15.57
CA PHE A 31 4.78 -0.75 -14.48
C PHE A 31 3.68 0.14 -13.92
N GLY A 32 2.87 0.75 -14.80
CA GLY A 32 1.70 1.54 -14.42
C GLY A 32 0.73 0.73 -13.56
N GLY A 33 0.43 -0.51 -13.94
CA GLY A 33 -0.41 -1.41 -13.16
C GLY A 33 0.17 -1.73 -11.77
N ALA A 34 1.47 -2.03 -11.70
CA ALA A 34 2.14 -2.29 -10.43
C ALA A 34 2.16 -1.06 -9.51
N ALA A 35 2.41 0.13 -10.06
CA ALA A 35 2.35 1.38 -9.31
C ALA A 35 0.93 1.68 -8.83
N SER A 36 -0.08 1.52 -9.69
CA SER A 36 -1.49 1.65 -9.30
C SER A 36 -1.87 0.69 -8.18
N ALA A 37 -1.46 -0.58 -8.27
CA ALA A 37 -1.70 -1.57 -7.21
C ALA A 37 -1.05 -1.16 -5.88
N PHE A 38 0.20 -0.71 -5.92
CA PHE A 38 0.92 -0.23 -4.73
C PHE A 38 0.20 0.94 -4.05
N PHE A 39 -0.32 1.90 -4.84
CA PHE A 39 -1.03 3.06 -4.30
C PHE A 39 -2.53 2.82 -4.07
N ALA A 40 -3.07 1.64 -4.39
CA ALA A 40 -4.50 1.36 -4.30
C ALA A 40 -5.07 1.74 -2.92
N LEU A 41 -4.50 1.23 -1.83
CA LEU A 41 -4.94 1.53 -0.45
C LEU A 41 -4.72 2.98 -0.01
N ALA A 42 -3.84 3.74 -0.68
CA ALA A 42 -3.65 5.14 -0.34
C ALA A 42 -4.87 6.00 -0.74
N TYR A 43 -5.56 5.60 -1.82
CA TYR A 43 -6.70 6.34 -2.39
C TYR A 43 -8.05 5.60 -2.24
N SER A 44 -8.06 4.30 -1.93
CA SER A 44 -9.29 3.47 -1.95
C SER A 44 -10.06 3.43 -0.63
N ASP A 45 -9.47 3.79 0.52
CA ASP A 45 -10.19 3.80 1.82
C ASP A 45 -11.50 4.61 1.76
N PRO A 46 -11.56 5.78 1.10
CA PRO A 46 -12.83 6.49 0.87
C PRO A 46 -13.57 6.10 -0.43
N PHE A 47 -12.91 5.40 -1.38
CA PHE A 47 -13.44 5.18 -2.74
C PHE A 47 -13.14 3.78 -3.30
N ILE A 48 -13.57 2.73 -2.61
CA ILE A 48 -13.48 1.33 -3.09
C ILE A 48 -13.94 1.18 -4.57
N PRO A 49 -15.04 1.82 -5.03
CA PRO A 49 -15.44 1.73 -6.44
C PRO A 49 -14.39 2.25 -7.42
N LEU A 50 -13.61 3.25 -7.03
CA LEU A 50 -12.59 3.86 -7.89
C LEU A 50 -11.41 2.91 -8.14
N ASP A 51 -11.03 2.10 -7.14
CA ASP A 51 -10.00 1.06 -7.32
C ASP A 51 -10.44 0.01 -8.35
N TRP A 52 -11.69 -0.46 -8.25
CA TRP A 52 -12.26 -1.40 -9.24
C TRP A 52 -12.30 -0.80 -10.64
N ILE A 53 -12.68 0.47 -10.77
CA ILE A 53 -12.69 1.18 -12.06
C ILE A 53 -11.26 1.29 -12.61
N ALA A 54 -10.30 1.75 -11.81
CA ALA A 54 -8.91 1.89 -12.23
C ALA A 54 -8.30 0.55 -12.68
N ARG A 55 -8.54 -0.51 -11.91
CA ARG A 55 -8.13 -1.87 -12.24
C ARG A 55 -8.79 -2.37 -13.52
N GLY A 56 -10.09 -2.13 -13.69
CA GLY A 56 -10.84 -2.47 -14.91
C GLY A 56 -10.30 -1.76 -16.15
N LEU A 57 -10.07 -0.44 -16.07
CA LEU A 57 -9.49 0.34 -17.15
C LEU A 57 -8.08 -0.13 -17.52
N TRP A 58 -7.25 -0.45 -16.52
CA TRP A 58 -5.92 -1.01 -16.75
C TRP A 58 -5.96 -2.38 -17.46
N MET A 59 -6.88 -3.27 -17.06
CA MET A 59 -7.09 -4.56 -17.73
C MET A 59 -7.54 -4.38 -19.18
N LEU A 60 -8.49 -3.48 -19.44
CA LEU A 60 -8.96 -3.18 -20.79
C LEU A 60 -7.83 -2.65 -21.69
N ALA A 61 -6.99 -1.76 -21.17
CA ALA A 61 -5.80 -1.29 -21.88
C ALA A 61 -4.83 -2.44 -22.22
N GLY A 62 -4.65 -3.39 -21.29
CA GLY A 62 -3.85 -4.60 -21.52
C GLY A 62 -4.41 -5.48 -22.64
N VAL A 63 -5.72 -5.72 -22.64
CA VAL A 63 -6.41 -6.49 -23.70
C VAL A 63 -6.27 -5.80 -25.06
N GLY A 64 -6.44 -4.47 -25.11
CA GLY A 64 -6.24 -3.68 -26.33
C GLY A 64 -4.80 -3.79 -26.87
N LEU A 65 -3.81 -3.70 -25.97
CA LEU A 65 -2.40 -3.86 -26.32
C LEU A 65 -2.09 -5.27 -26.82
N LEU A 66 -2.67 -6.31 -26.22
CA LEU A 66 -2.53 -7.69 -26.67
C LEU A 66 -3.13 -7.90 -28.07
N ALA A 67 -4.33 -7.36 -28.32
CA ALA A 67 -4.95 -7.41 -29.65
C ALA A 67 -4.08 -6.73 -30.71
N TRP A 68 -3.46 -5.60 -30.37
CA TRP A 68 -2.47 -4.95 -31.24
C TRP A 68 -1.26 -5.85 -31.49
N CYS A 69 -0.67 -6.44 -30.45
CA CYS A 69 0.45 -7.38 -30.59
C CYS A 69 0.10 -8.55 -31.52
N VAL A 70 -1.08 -9.15 -31.38
CA VAL A 70 -1.55 -10.25 -32.24
C VAL A 70 -1.70 -9.79 -33.69
N ARG A 71 -2.27 -8.61 -33.93
CA ARG A 71 -2.42 -8.04 -35.28
C ARG A 71 -1.06 -7.84 -35.96
N LEU A 72 -0.08 -7.29 -35.25
CA LEU A 72 1.27 -7.08 -35.79
C LEU A 72 2.02 -8.38 -36.02
N ALA A 73 1.88 -9.36 -35.12
CA ALA A 73 2.45 -10.69 -35.30
C ALA A 73 1.92 -11.39 -36.55
N ARG A 74 0.61 -11.25 -36.84
CA ARG A 74 -0.02 -11.78 -38.06
C ARG A 74 0.45 -11.10 -39.33
N ALA A 75 0.68 -9.78 -39.30
CA ALA A 75 1.20 -9.01 -40.43
C ALA A 75 2.69 -9.31 -40.74
N ARG A 76 3.35 -10.19 -39.98
CA ARG A 76 4.78 -10.56 -40.07
C ARG A 76 5.79 -9.41 -39.87
N GLN A 77 5.34 -8.17 -39.76
CA GLN A 77 6.17 -7.03 -39.40
C GLN A 77 6.52 -7.08 -37.91
N GLY A 78 7.81 -7.20 -37.58
CA GLY A 78 8.26 -7.21 -36.18
C GLY A 78 7.68 -8.38 -35.35
N ARG A 79 7.47 -9.55 -35.96
CA ARG A 79 6.83 -10.71 -35.30
C ARG A 79 7.48 -11.07 -33.95
N ARG A 80 8.82 -11.06 -33.87
CA ARG A 80 9.55 -11.40 -32.63
C ARG A 80 9.22 -10.43 -31.49
N SER A 81 9.27 -9.13 -31.75
CA SER A 81 8.92 -8.10 -30.77
C SER A 81 7.45 -8.12 -30.38
N ALA A 82 6.55 -8.37 -31.34
CA ALA A 82 5.12 -8.48 -31.06
C ALA A 82 4.80 -9.70 -30.18
N LEU A 83 5.46 -10.84 -30.42
CA LEU A 83 5.33 -12.03 -29.57
C LEU A 83 5.91 -11.79 -28.17
N ALA A 84 7.07 -11.13 -28.05
CA ALA A 84 7.67 -10.79 -26.77
C ALA A 84 6.78 -9.84 -25.95
N ALA A 85 6.31 -8.74 -26.56
CA ALA A 85 5.41 -7.80 -25.92
C ALA A 85 4.06 -8.45 -25.54
N GLY A 86 3.48 -9.24 -26.44
CA GLY A 86 2.25 -10.00 -26.17
C GLY A 86 2.42 -11.00 -25.02
N GLY A 87 3.55 -11.72 -24.98
CA GLY A 87 3.90 -12.62 -23.89
C GLY A 87 4.02 -11.90 -22.53
N LEU A 88 4.66 -10.73 -22.51
CA LEU A 88 4.73 -9.89 -21.30
C LEU A 88 3.34 -9.45 -20.83
N VAL A 89 2.46 -9.03 -21.74
CA VAL A 89 1.09 -8.62 -21.41
C VAL A 89 0.30 -9.79 -20.82
N VAL A 90 0.34 -10.96 -21.48
CA VAL A 90 -0.35 -12.17 -20.99
C VAL A 90 0.17 -12.57 -19.61
N LEU A 91 1.48 -12.60 -19.42
CA LEU A 91 2.08 -12.93 -18.13
C LEU A 91 1.65 -11.95 -17.02
N THR A 92 1.68 -10.65 -17.33
CA THR A 92 1.29 -9.61 -16.36
C THR A 92 -0.18 -9.73 -15.98
N LEU A 93 -1.07 -9.94 -16.96
CA LEU A 93 -2.50 -10.15 -16.70
C LEU A 93 -2.73 -11.42 -15.87
N ALA A 94 -2.05 -12.52 -16.21
CA ALA A 94 -2.18 -13.80 -15.52
C ALA A 94 -1.71 -13.73 -14.05
N LEU A 95 -0.63 -13.00 -13.77
CA LEU A 95 -0.10 -12.82 -12.41
C LEU A 95 -0.83 -11.73 -11.62
N SER A 96 -1.59 -10.84 -12.28
CA SER A 96 -2.23 -9.70 -11.63
C SER A 96 -3.17 -10.05 -10.46
N PRO A 97 -3.98 -11.13 -10.48
CA PRO A 97 -4.88 -11.42 -9.35
C PRO A 97 -4.12 -11.76 -8.06
N THR A 98 -2.92 -12.32 -8.18
CA THR A 98 -2.06 -12.69 -7.05
C THR A 98 -1.17 -11.54 -6.63
N LEU A 99 -0.56 -10.83 -7.58
CA LEU A 99 0.38 -9.75 -7.28
C LEU A 99 -0.31 -8.46 -6.82
N TRP A 100 -1.52 -8.17 -7.30
CA TRP A 100 -2.25 -6.96 -6.93
C TRP A 100 -2.52 -6.84 -5.42
N PRO A 101 -3.16 -7.80 -4.73
CA PRO A 101 -3.41 -7.69 -3.29
C PRO A 101 -2.10 -7.64 -2.49
N TYR A 102 -1.06 -8.32 -2.96
CA TYR A 102 0.26 -8.26 -2.34
C TYR A 102 0.87 -6.86 -2.43
N LEU A 103 0.94 -6.27 -3.64
CA LEU A 103 1.47 -4.92 -3.85
C LEU A 103 0.66 -3.87 -3.10
N ALA A 104 -0.67 -3.98 -3.10
CA ALA A 104 -1.56 -3.12 -2.33
C ALA A 104 -1.26 -3.20 -0.83
N SER A 105 -1.11 -4.42 -0.28
CA SER A 105 -0.74 -4.63 1.13
C SER A 105 0.63 -4.01 1.48
N VAL A 106 1.62 -4.19 0.59
CA VAL A 106 2.95 -3.59 0.76
C VAL A 106 2.87 -2.07 0.76
N GLY A 107 2.12 -1.48 -0.17
CA GLY A 107 1.92 -0.03 -0.25
C GLY A 107 1.16 0.54 0.95
N GLY A 108 0.12 -0.14 1.43
CA GLY A 108 -0.58 0.23 2.66
C GLY A 108 0.36 0.22 3.88
N TRP A 109 1.22 -0.80 4.00
CA TRP A 109 2.23 -0.84 5.06
C TRP A 109 3.29 0.25 4.93
N ALA A 110 3.71 0.57 3.71
CA ALA A 110 4.64 1.67 3.46
C ALA A 110 4.02 3.02 3.88
N LYS A 111 2.75 3.27 3.55
CA LYS A 111 1.99 4.45 4.00
C LYS A 111 1.96 4.55 5.52
N ILE A 112 1.56 3.50 6.23
CA ILE A 112 1.53 3.46 7.71
C ILE A 112 2.90 3.79 8.29
N ARG A 113 3.98 3.21 7.75
CA ARG A 113 5.35 3.51 8.21
C ARG A 113 5.77 4.95 7.95
N MET A 114 5.42 5.50 6.80
CA MET A 114 5.70 6.91 6.49
C MET A 114 4.94 7.84 7.42
N ASP A 115 3.67 7.57 7.68
CA ASP A 115 2.83 8.37 8.59
C ASP A 115 3.32 8.27 10.04
N PHE A 116 3.72 7.06 10.48
CA PHE A 116 4.38 6.89 11.77
C PHE A 116 5.69 7.67 11.84
N ALA A 117 6.57 7.56 10.85
CA ALA A 117 7.85 8.28 10.84
C ALA A 117 7.66 9.80 10.92
N ARG A 118 6.64 10.34 10.25
CA ARG A 118 6.29 11.77 10.31
C ARG A 118 5.78 12.22 11.68
N ASN A 119 5.04 11.36 12.39
CA ASN A 119 4.40 11.72 13.67
C ASN A 119 5.14 11.20 14.91
N ARG A 120 6.15 10.34 14.73
CA ARG A 120 6.86 9.65 15.82
C ARG A 120 7.32 10.58 16.93
N SER A 121 7.92 11.72 16.58
CA SER A 121 8.41 12.68 17.57
C SER A 121 7.29 13.30 18.41
N ARG A 122 6.09 13.48 17.85
CA ARG A 122 4.91 13.96 18.60
C ARG A 122 4.39 12.87 19.54
N TYR A 123 4.33 11.62 19.07
CA TYR A 123 3.93 10.49 19.90
C TYR A 123 4.87 10.30 21.09
N GLU A 124 6.19 10.33 20.85
CA GLU A 124 7.21 10.20 21.90
C GLU A 124 7.13 11.34 22.93
N LYS A 125 6.84 12.59 22.50
CA LYS A 125 6.60 13.72 23.42
C LYS A 125 5.40 13.49 24.33
N VAL A 126 4.29 13.01 23.78
CA VAL A 126 3.09 12.69 24.57
C VAL A 126 3.39 11.57 25.57
N VAL A 127 4.05 10.50 25.13
CA VAL A 127 4.46 9.39 26.01
C VAL A 127 5.37 9.89 27.13
N ALA A 128 6.41 10.67 26.82
CA ALA A 128 7.33 11.22 27.83
C ALA A 128 6.61 12.13 28.84
N ARG A 129 5.69 12.99 28.35
CA ARG A 129 4.87 13.86 29.20
C ARG A 129 3.98 13.07 30.15
N LEU A 130 3.39 11.98 29.68
CA LEU A 130 2.53 11.11 30.50
C LEU A 130 3.33 10.25 31.47
N ALA A 131 4.51 9.75 31.07
CA ALA A 131 5.38 8.95 31.93
C ALA A 131 5.89 9.74 33.15
N GLY A 132 6.07 11.07 33.01
CA GLY A 132 6.42 11.95 34.12
C GLY A 132 5.27 12.27 35.10
N ARG A 133 4.05 11.77 34.84
CA ARG A 133 2.89 12.00 35.72
C ARG A 133 2.63 10.78 36.60
N PRO A 134 2.49 10.94 37.92
CA PRO A 134 1.95 9.87 38.76
C PRO A 134 0.48 9.68 38.40
N ASN A 135 0.11 8.48 37.92
CA ASN A 135 -1.25 8.09 37.52
C ASN A 135 -1.87 8.96 36.41
N PRO A 136 -1.42 8.84 35.15
CA PRO A 136 -2.09 9.48 34.03
C PRO A 136 -3.55 8.98 33.93
N MET A 137 -4.49 9.93 33.90
CA MET A 137 -5.93 9.61 33.88
C MET A 137 -6.29 8.86 32.59
N PRO A 138 -6.96 7.70 32.67
CA PRO A 138 -7.43 6.98 31.50
C PRO A 138 -8.44 7.80 30.69
N GLY A 139 -8.50 7.53 29.38
CA GLY A 139 -9.46 8.16 28.48
C GLY A 139 -8.83 8.99 27.37
N ARG A 140 -9.70 9.63 26.58
CA ARG A 140 -9.31 10.38 25.38
C ARG A 140 -8.88 11.80 25.72
N SER A 141 -7.79 12.25 25.12
CA SER A 141 -7.29 13.62 25.25
C SER A 141 -6.52 14.03 23.99
N GLU A 142 -6.03 15.26 23.97
CA GLU A 142 -5.28 15.83 22.86
C GLU A 142 -4.10 16.66 23.38
N ALA A 143 -2.93 16.49 22.75
CA ALA A 143 -1.74 17.28 23.03
C ALA A 143 -0.87 17.33 21.77
N ASP A 144 -0.15 18.44 21.56
CA ASP A 144 0.78 18.60 20.42
C ASP A 144 0.13 18.33 19.05
N GLY A 145 -1.17 18.61 18.93
CA GLY A 145 -1.97 18.40 17.71
C GLY A 145 -2.20 16.93 17.36
N VAL A 146 -2.08 16.02 18.33
CA VAL A 146 -2.42 14.60 18.17
C VAL A 146 -3.44 14.18 19.23
N SER A 147 -4.52 13.53 18.78
CA SER A 147 -5.46 12.83 19.68
C SER A 147 -4.77 11.57 20.21
N TYR A 148 -4.99 11.28 21.49
CA TYR A 148 -4.52 10.05 22.12
C TYR A 148 -5.53 9.52 23.13
N ILE A 149 -5.41 8.24 23.48
CA ILE A 149 -6.21 7.54 24.48
C ILE A 149 -5.25 6.87 25.45
N VAL A 150 -5.37 7.17 26.74
CA VAL A 150 -4.58 6.53 27.79
C VAL A 150 -5.31 5.27 28.26
N GLY A 151 -4.61 4.13 28.23
CA GLY A 151 -5.11 2.86 28.73
C GLY A 151 -5.09 2.81 30.27
N PRO A 152 -5.87 1.92 30.89
CA PRO A 152 -5.88 1.77 32.33
C PRO A 152 -4.62 1.05 32.85
N GLY A 153 -4.21 1.44 34.06
CA GLY A 153 -3.17 0.74 34.83
C GLY A 153 -1.73 0.89 34.30
N PRO A 154 -0.75 0.42 35.08
CA PRO A 154 0.60 0.23 34.59
C PRO A 154 0.70 -1.06 33.72
N PRO A 155 1.71 -1.15 32.84
CA PRO A 155 2.54 -0.04 32.35
C PRO A 155 1.72 1.00 31.57
N LEU A 156 2.30 2.19 31.40
CA LEU A 156 1.70 3.26 30.59
C LEU A 156 1.50 2.79 29.15
N ARG A 157 0.24 2.69 28.74
CA ARG A 157 -0.17 2.34 27.37
C ARG A 157 -0.94 3.51 26.77
N VAL A 158 -0.60 3.87 25.54
CA VAL A 158 -1.20 5.02 24.86
C VAL A 158 -1.54 4.66 23.42
N ALA A 159 -2.80 4.81 23.03
CA ALA A 159 -3.22 4.69 21.63
C ALA A 159 -3.30 6.07 20.98
N PHE A 160 -2.82 6.20 19.77
CA PHE A 160 -2.92 7.37 18.90
C PHE A 160 -3.82 6.99 17.72
N PRO A 161 -5.14 7.28 17.79
CA PRO A 161 -6.07 6.94 16.72
C PRO A 161 -5.63 7.57 15.40
N LEU A 162 -5.60 6.76 14.34
CA LEU A 162 -5.30 7.21 12.98
C LEU A 162 -6.59 7.61 12.27
N PRO A 163 -6.53 8.60 11.36
CA PRO A 163 -7.69 8.94 10.54
C PRO A 163 -8.06 7.78 9.62
N GLY A 164 -9.35 7.48 9.53
CA GLY A 164 -9.89 6.36 8.75
C GLY A 164 -10.61 5.34 9.62
N GLY A 165 -11.11 4.29 8.97
CA GLY A 165 -12.02 3.32 9.58
C GLY A 165 -13.33 3.22 8.80
N ILE A 166 -13.93 2.04 8.80
CA ILE A 166 -15.24 1.78 8.19
C ILE A 166 -16.09 1.14 9.28
N LEU A 167 -17.25 1.75 9.58
CA LEU A 167 -18.15 1.35 10.67
C LEU A 167 -17.43 1.40 12.02
N ASP A 168 -17.50 0.32 12.81
CA ASP A 168 -16.91 0.22 14.14
C ASP A 168 -15.39 -0.07 14.12
N ASN A 169 -14.84 -0.30 12.92
CA ASN A 169 -13.41 -0.60 12.77
C ASN A 169 -12.59 0.70 12.80
N TRP A 170 -11.63 0.78 13.71
CA TRP A 170 -10.69 1.90 13.79
C TRP A 170 -9.24 1.41 13.92
N THR A 171 -8.27 2.28 13.63
CA THR A 171 -6.86 1.93 13.66
C THR A 171 -6.07 2.91 14.52
N ALA A 172 -4.97 2.46 15.09
CA ALA A 172 -4.14 3.30 15.95
C ALA A 172 -2.67 2.93 15.87
N VAL A 173 -1.83 3.90 16.20
CA VAL A 173 -0.48 3.61 16.70
C VAL A 173 -0.57 3.46 18.21
N VAL A 174 -0.22 2.31 18.76
CA VAL A 174 -0.22 2.03 20.20
C VAL A 174 1.21 2.00 20.71
N TYR A 175 1.48 2.78 21.74
CA TYR A 175 2.67 2.63 22.58
C TYR A 175 2.37 1.61 23.67
N ASP A 176 3.14 0.52 23.69
CA ASP A 176 3.10 -0.52 24.70
C ASP A 176 4.55 -0.95 25.06
N PRO A 177 5.08 -0.53 26.22
CA PRO A 177 6.46 -0.84 26.60
C PRO A 177 6.64 -2.28 27.10
N SER A 178 5.57 -3.00 27.46
CA SER A 178 5.68 -4.43 27.82
C SER A 178 5.70 -5.35 26.60
N GLU A 179 5.36 -4.81 25.42
CA GLU A 179 5.25 -5.56 24.17
C GLU A 179 4.19 -6.69 24.18
N GLU A 180 3.29 -6.69 25.16
CA GLU A 180 2.21 -7.67 25.26
C GLU A 180 1.29 -7.64 24.03
N VAL A 181 1.12 -6.45 23.44
CA VAL A 181 0.40 -6.23 22.18
C VAL A 181 0.93 -7.12 21.05
N HIS A 182 2.21 -7.53 21.09
CA HIS A 182 2.77 -8.43 20.09
C HIS A 182 2.12 -9.82 20.08
N ARG A 183 1.54 -10.26 21.21
CA ARG A 183 0.86 -11.56 21.34
C ARG A 183 -0.38 -11.66 20.44
N MET A 184 -0.97 -10.54 20.02
CA MET A 184 -2.11 -10.51 19.09
C MET A 184 -1.74 -10.94 17.66
N GLY A 185 -0.44 -10.98 17.31
CA GLY A 185 0.01 -11.51 16.02
C GLY A 185 -0.41 -10.70 14.79
N ARG A 186 -0.11 -11.25 13.60
CA ARG A 186 -0.42 -10.63 12.30
C ARG A 186 -1.87 -10.87 11.88
N VAL A 187 -2.47 -9.95 11.08
CA VAL A 187 -3.72 -10.23 10.37
C VAL A 187 -3.47 -11.44 9.49
N GLY A 188 -4.08 -12.56 9.82
CA GLY A 188 -4.08 -13.78 9.04
C GLY A 188 -5.50 -14.31 8.89
N PRO A 189 -5.74 -15.23 7.94
CA PRO A 189 -7.00 -15.95 7.84
C PRO A 189 -7.24 -16.87 9.05
N ASP A 190 -6.21 -17.10 9.85
CA ASP A 190 -6.26 -17.91 11.05
C ASP A 190 -6.76 -17.08 12.24
N LEU A 191 -8.06 -17.21 12.50
CA LEU A 191 -8.73 -16.66 13.68
C LEU A 191 -8.56 -17.56 14.92
N SER A 192 -7.73 -18.61 14.89
CA SER A 192 -7.65 -19.61 15.98
C SER A 192 -7.32 -19.02 17.35
N HIS A 193 -6.59 -17.91 17.41
CA HIS A 193 -6.28 -17.21 18.66
C HIS A 193 -7.39 -16.26 19.14
N TRP A 194 -8.48 -16.13 18.38
CA TRP A 194 -9.60 -15.24 18.72
C TRP A 194 -10.36 -15.70 19.96
N ASP A 195 -10.39 -16.99 20.28
CA ASP A 195 -11.09 -17.46 21.49
C ASP A 195 -10.12 -17.72 22.66
N ASP A 196 -8.87 -17.29 22.54
CA ASP A 196 -7.86 -17.46 23.59
C ASP A 196 -8.20 -16.60 24.82
N PRO A 197 -8.62 -17.20 25.96
CA PRO A 197 -9.01 -16.45 27.14
C PRO A 197 -7.86 -15.59 27.69
N ASP A 198 -6.60 -16.00 27.47
CA ASP A 198 -5.41 -15.28 27.93
C ASP A 198 -5.20 -13.95 27.17
N LEU A 199 -5.88 -13.77 26.04
CA LEU A 199 -5.83 -12.55 25.24
C LEU A 199 -7.06 -11.65 25.45
N LEU A 200 -8.05 -12.05 26.25
CA LEU A 200 -9.30 -11.30 26.40
C LEU A 200 -9.04 -9.89 26.96
N GLU A 201 -8.22 -9.78 28.00
CA GLU A 201 -7.88 -8.49 28.62
C GLU A 201 -7.14 -7.58 27.63
N LEU A 202 -6.13 -8.11 26.94
CA LEU A 202 -5.36 -7.42 25.91
C LEU A 202 -6.24 -6.91 24.77
N ARG A 203 -7.21 -7.72 24.36
CA ARG A 203 -8.14 -7.39 23.28
C ARG A 203 -9.02 -6.20 23.61
N MET A 204 -9.43 -6.04 24.87
CA MET A 204 -10.36 -4.98 25.27
C MET A 204 -9.66 -3.64 25.57
N TRP A 205 -8.36 -3.53 25.31
CA TRP A 205 -7.63 -2.28 25.51
C TRP A 205 -8.20 -1.15 24.66
N PHE A 206 -8.29 0.04 25.28
CA PHE A 206 -8.78 1.28 24.65
C PHE A 206 -10.25 1.27 24.21
N GLY A 207 -11.07 0.34 24.75
CA GLY A 207 -12.53 0.36 24.56
C GLY A 207 -13.01 -0.18 23.21
N GLY A 208 -12.13 -0.81 22.44
CA GLY A 208 -12.48 -1.60 21.26
C GLY A 208 -11.78 -2.96 21.31
N THR A 209 -12.15 -3.87 20.40
CA THR A 209 -11.58 -5.21 20.36
C THR A 209 -10.40 -5.24 19.41
N MET A 210 -9.17 -5.30 19.94
CA MET A 210 -7.96 -5.40 19.14
C MET A 210 -7.98 -6.70 18.32
N ARG A 211 -7.88 -6.58 17.00
CA ARG A 211 -7.83 -7.71 16.05
C ARG A 211 -6.42 -8.05 15.62
N HIS A 212 -5.53 -7.06 15.67
CA HIS A 212 -4.22 -7.18 15.08
C HIS A 212 -3.26 -6.17 15.69
N ALA A 213 -2.00 -6.59 15.78
CA ALA A 213 -0.89 -5.71 16.06
C ALA A 213 0.33 -6.01 15.18
N ARG A 214 0.99 -4.95 14.70
CA ARG A 214 2.27 -5.05 13.99
C ARG A 214 3.26 -4.03 14.50
N ARG A 215 4.44 -4.50 14.90
CA ARG A 215 5.53 -3.65 15.39
C ARG A 215 5.94 -2.59 14.36
N LEU A 216 6.01 -1.34 14.81
CA LEU A 216 6.60 -0.21 14.10
C LEU A 216 8.01 0.10 14.60
N GLY A 217 8.27 -0.11 15.90
CA GLY A 217 9.57 0.04 16.56
C GLY A 217 9.50 0.97 17.78
N GLY A 218 10.46 0.85 18.72
CA GLY A 218 10.54 1.72 19.89
C GLY A 218 9.33 1.65 20.85
N GLY A 219 8.76 0.45 21.04
CA GLY A 219 7.53 0.26 21.83
C GLY A 219 6.24 0.63 21.09
N PHE A 220 6.32 1.08 19.83
CA PHE A 220 5.14 1.40 19.03
C PHE A 220 4.69 0.26 18.11
N PHE A 221 3.37 0.08 18.02
CA PHE A 221 2.69 -0.95 17.25
C PHE A 221 1.55 -0.33 16.45
N TYR A 222 1.38 -0.72 15.20
CA TYR A 222 0.16 -0.45 14.44
C TYR A 222 -0.89 -1.47 14.84
N CYS A 223 -2.05 -1.02 15.31
CA CYS A 223 -3.13 -1.86 15.78
C CYS A 223 -4.44 -1.56 15.04
N ILE A 224 -5.23 -2.61 14.85
CA ILE A 224 -6.59 -2.54 14.27
C ILE A 224 -7.57 -3.00 15.34
N PHE A 225 -8.64 -2.25 15.52
CA PHE A 225 -9.69 -2.47 16.50
C PHE A 225 -11.06 -2.58 15.82
N THR A 226 -11.99 -3.29 16.45
CA THR A 226 -13.41 -3.45 16.05
C THR A 226 -14.33 -3.28 17.24
#